data_AF-A0A9Q1E3W8-F1
#
_entry.id   AF-A0A9Q1E3W8-F1
#
_cell.length_a   1.000
_cell.length_b   1.000
_cell.length_c   1.000
_cell.angle_alpha   90.00
_cell.angle_beta   90.00
_cell.angle_gamma   90.00
#
_symmetry.space_group_name_H-M   'P 1'
#
loop_
_entity.id
_entity.type
_entity.pdbx_description
1 polymer ?
#
loop_
_entity_poly.entity_id
_entity_poly.type
_entity_poly.pdbx_seq_one_letter_code
_entity_poly.pdbx_strand_id
1 'polypeptide(L)'
;MARVLVGVKRVIDYAVKIRVKPDRSGVVTDGVKHSMNPFCEIAVEEAVKLKEKKVIKEVVAVSCGPQQVQETIRTALAMGADRGIHVEVSGKDYEALGPLQVSKIMAALAKKEEAKMVILGKQAIDDDCNQTGQMTAALLDWPQGTFASEVTVEGEKVKVVREIDGGLETIKINLPAVLTADLRLNTPRYATLPNIMKAKKKKIANVKPGDLGVDLTSRVEVLQQGAPEGTERRTGGWTEPRNSPPGPLKCAVFCYHFFRSAPGPRPPSCSRAHSSRSACGVGFRLNTALKNNARQTGGRPQTCQAESSRPPNLILDNHTARTRRPDALIPARGTRDSQEG
;
A
#
# COMPACT_ATOMS: atom_id res chain seq x y z
N MET A 1 -0.22 -30.78 -4.82
CA MET A 1 0.54 -29.75 -5.59
C MET A 1 -0.41 -28.60 -5.89
N ALA A 2 -0.11 -27.41 -5.35
CA ALA A 2 -1.10 -26.34 -5.18
C ALA A 2 -1.44 -25.59 -6.48
N ARG A 3 -2.75 -25.36 -6.68
CA ARG A 3 -3.29 -24.35 -7.60
C ARG A 3 -3.40 -23.01 -6.88
N VAL A 4 -3.08 -21.93 -7.58
CA VAL A 4 -3.21 -20.56 -7.08
C VAL A 4 -4.18 -19.78 -7.95
N LEU A 5 -5.16 -19.15 -7.29
CA LEU A 5 -6.00 -18.14 -7.95
C LEU A 5 -5.36 -16.77 -7.77
N VAL A 6 -5.31 -16.00 -8.85
CA VAL A 6 -4.87 -14.60 -8.81
C VAL A 6 -5.99 -13.71 -9.30
N GLY A 7 -6.43 -12.79 -8.44
CA GLY A 7 -7.44 -11.80 -8.80
C GLY A 7 -6.81 -10.60 -9.52
N VAL A 8 -7.23 -10.36 -10.77
CA VAL A 8 -6.83 -9.16 -11.53
C VAL A 8 -8.05 -8.28 -11.78
N LYS A 9 -7.89 -6.96 -11.72
CA LYS A 9 -8.95 -5.98 -11.99
C LYS A 9 -8.52 -5.04 -13.11
N ARG A 10 -9.45 -4.71 -14.00
CA ARG A 10 -9.31 -3.68 -15.03
C ARG A 10 -9.73 -2.34 -14.43
N VAL A 11 -8.83 -1.37 -14.43
CA VAL A 11 -9.06 -0.04 -13.83
C VAL A 11 -8.61 1.05 -14.79
N ILE A 12 -9.00 2.29 -14.52
CA ILE A 12 -8.44 3.45 -15.22
C ILE A 12 -6.94 3.51 -14.92
N ASP A 13 -6.14 3.84 -15.93
CA ASP A 13 -4.70 3.91 -15.78
C ASP A 13 -4.28 4.96 -14.74
N TYR A 14 -3.34 4.60 -13.87
CA TYR A 14 -2.91 5.46 -12.76
C TYR A 14 -2.28 6.79 -13.22
N ALA A 15 -1.81 6.89 -14.47
CA ALA A 15 -1.27 8.13 -15.02
C ALA A 15 -2.37 9.08 -15.54
N VAL A 16 -3.62 8.63 -15.65
CA VAL A 16 -4.72 9.44 -16.16
C VAL A 16 -5.34 10.28 -15.03
N LYS A 17 -5.45 11.59 -15.28
CA LYS A 17 -6.25 12.46 -14.43
C LYS A 17 -7.73 12.23 -14.70
N ILE A 18 -8.42 11.58 -13.76
CA ILE A 18 -9.86 11.33 -13.82
C ILE A 18 -10.68 12.63 -13.89
N ARG A 19 -11.82 12.56 -14.57
CA ARG A 19 -12.81 13.63 -14.62
C ARG A 19 -14.14 13.07 -14.12
N VAL A 20 -14.79 13.82 -13.24
CA VAL A 20 -16.14 13.52 -12.77
C VAL A 20 -17.13 13.93 -13.87
N LYS A 21 -18.15 13.10 -14.11
CA LYS A 21 -19.20 13.43 -15.07
C LYS A 21 -20.01 14.64 -14.56
N PRO A 22 -20.53 15.51 -15.46
CA PRO A 22 -21.31 16.68 -15.05
C PRO A 22 -22.60 16.34 -14.28
N ASP A 23 -23.18 15.16 -14.54
CA ASP A 23 -24.36 14.62 -13.87
C ASP A 23 -24.07 14.09 -12.45
N ARG A 24 -22.80 14.07 -12.03
CA ARG A 24 -22.32 13.52 -10.75
C ARG A 24 -22.70 12.04 -10.52
N SER A 25 -23.01 11.31 -11.59
CA SER A 25 -23.32 9.88 -11.52
C SER A 25 -22.07 9.02 -11.37
N GLY A 26 -20.91 9.53 -11.76
CA GLY A 26 -19.65 8.80 -11.69
C GLY A 26 -18.46 9.52 -12.33
N VAL A 27 -17.41 8.74 -12.61
CA VAL A 27 -16.25 9.18 -13.39
C VAL A 27 -16.43 8.87 -14.89
N VAL A 28 -15.79 9.66 -15.74
CA VAL A 28 -15.77 9.42 -17.19
C VAL A 28 -14.86 8.22 -17.49
N THR A 29 -15.46 7.14 -18.00
CA THR A 29 -14.74 5.92 -18.41
C THR A 29 -14.55 5.84 -19.93
N ASP A 30 -15.37 6.55 -20.70
CA ASP A 30 -15.37 6.45 -22.16
C ASP A 30 -14.17 7.18 -22.77
N GLY A 31 -13.47 6.51 -23.70
CA GLY A 31 -12.26 7.05 -24.33
C GLY A 31 -11.04 7.15 -23.40
N VAL A 32 -11.17 6.69 -22.14
CA VAL A 32 -10.06 6.68 -21.18
C VAL A 32 -9.28 5.39 -21.29
N LYS A 33 -7.94 5.50 -21.25
CA LYS A 33 -7.06 4.34 -21.20
C LYS A 33 -7.26 3.57 -19.90
N HIS A 34 -7.50 2.27 -20.04
CA HIS A 34 -7.57 1.35 -18.92
C HIS A 34 -6.34 0.43 -18.93
N SER A 35 -5.94 -0.02 -17.75
CA SER A 35 -4.83 -0.96 -17.57
C SER A 35 -5.13 -1.93 -16.44
N MET A 36 -4.21 -2.87 -16.20
CA MET A 36 -4.29 -3.75 -15.04
C MET A 36 -4.01 -2.92 -13.79
N ASN A 37 -4.75 -3.18 -12.72
CA ASN A 37 -4.46 -2.57 -11.43
C ASN A 37 -2.99 -2.88 -11.02
N PRO A 38 -2.16 -1.89 -10.66
CA PRO A 38 -0.75 -2.12 -10.34
C PRO A 38 -0.52 -3.16 -9.25
N PHE A 39 -1.35 -3.18 -8.21
CA PHE A 39 -1.26 -4.21 -7.15
C PHE A 39 -1.58 -5.62 -7.66
N CYS A 40 -2.44 -5.74 -8.69
CA CYS A 40 -2.73 -7.01 -9.33
C CYS A 40 -1.56 -7.50 -10.21
N GLU A 41 -0.81 -6.59 -10.84
CA GLU A 41 0.41 -6.98 -11.59
C GLU A 41 1.44 -7.64 -10.66
N ILE A 42 1.62 -7.09 -9.46
CA ILE A 42 2.51 -7.62 -8.42
C ILE A 42 2.02 -8.98 -7.91
N ALA A 43 0.70 -9.13 -7.72
CA ALA A 43 0.10 -10.40 -7.34
C ALA A 43 0.33 -11.50 -8.40
N VAL A 44 0.22 -11.15 -9.69
CA VAL A 44 0.51 -12.06 -10.81
C VAL A 44 1.99 -12.43 -10.83
N GLU A 45 2.89 -11.45 -10.69
CA GLU A 45 4.33 -11.70 -10.66
C GLU A 45 4.72 -12.63 -9.51
N GLU A 46 4.16 -12.44 -8.31
CA GLU A 46 4.49 -13.31 -7.18
C GLU A 46 4.04 -14.75 -7.44
N ALA A 47 2.84 -14.93 -7.98
CA ALA A 47 2.36 -16.25 -8.37
C ALA A 47 3.29 -16.89 -9.42
N VAL A 48 3.74 -16.13 -10.43
CA VAL A 48 4.67 -16.63 -11.44
C VAL A 48 6.02 -17.01 -10.82
N LYS A 49 6.57 -16.20 -9.91
CA LYS A 49 7.81 -16.51 -9.19
C LYS A 49 7.68 -17.79 -8.35
N LEU A 50 6.57 -17.98 -7.64
CA LEU A 50 6.30 -19.21 -6.89
C LEU A 50 6.23 -20.43 -7.82
N LYS A 51 5.71 -20.25 -9.05
CA LYS A 51 5.69 -21.32 -10.06
C LYS A 51 7.09 -21.64 -10.58
N GLU A 52 7.92 -20.63 -10.83
CA GLU A 52 9.33 -20.81 -11.25
C GLU A 52 10.16 -21.53 -10.18
N LYS A 53 9.88 -21.26 -8.90
CA LYS A 53 10.45 -21.98 -7.75
C LYS A 53 9.87 -23.40 -7.56
N LYS A 54 8.96 -23.85 -8.44
CA LYS A 54 8.26 -25.15 -8.40
C LYS A 54 7.47 -25.40 -7.12
N VAL A 55 7.10 -24.35 -6.39
CA VAL A 55 6.25 -24.43 -5.19
C VAL A 55 4.79 -24.68 -5.57
N ILE A 56 4.36 -24.06 -6.67
CA ILE A 56 2.99 -24.17 -7.19
C ILE A 56 3.01 -24.75 -8.61
N LYS A 57 1.92 -25.43 -8.98
CA LYS A 57 1.83 -26.14 -10.27
C LYS A 57 1.15 -25.29 -11.36
N GLU A 58 0.13 -24.53 -10.97
CA GLU A 58 -0.78 -23.88 -11.92
C GLU A 58 -1.25 -22.54 -11.35
N VAL A 59 -1.16 -21.50 -12.19
CA VAL A 59 -1.61 -20.13 -11.88
C VAL A 59 -2.83 -19.81 -12.74
N VAL A 60 -3.96 -19.57 -12.08
CA VAL A 60 -5.23 -19.22 -12.72
C VAL A 60 -5.53 -17.74 -12.46
N ALA A 61 -5.53 -16.94 -13.52
CA ALA A 61 -5.89 -15.52 -13.43
C ALA A 61 -7.41 -15.37 -13.55
N VAL A 62 -8.03 -14.67 -12.60
CA VAL A 62 -9.48 -14.46 -12.54
C VAL A 62 -9.78 -12.98 -12.57
N SER A 63 -10.77 -12.60 -13.37
CA SER A 63 -11.27 -11.22 -13.38
C SER A 63 -12.77 -11.18 -13.60
N CYS A 64 -13.44 -10.22 -12.96
CA CYS A 64 -14.89 -10.04 -13.00
C CYS A 64 -15.22 -8.71 -13.66
N GLY A 65 -16.16 -8.71 -14.61
CA GLY A 65 -16.63 -7.48 -15.24
C GLY A 65 -17.07 -7.69 -16.68
N PRO A 66 -17.12 -6.62 -17.50
CA PRO A 66 -17.61 -6.70 -18.86
C PRO A 66 -16.55 -7.32 -19.77
N GLN A 67 -16.93 -7.63 -21.02
CA GLN A 67 -16.09 -8.34 -21.98
C GLN A 67 -14.68 -7.75 -22.17
N GLN A 68 -14.51 -6.43 -22.00
CA GLN A 68 -13.23 -5.73 -22.10
C GLN A 68 -12.19 -6.20 -21.07
N VAL A 69 -12.63 -6.81 -19.97
CA VAL A 69 -11.76 -7.37 -18.93
C VAL A 69 -10.90 -8.54 -19.45
N GLN A 70 -11.31 -9.20 -20.53
CA GLN A 70 -10.50 -10.26 -21.16
C GLN A 70 -9.13 -9.76 -21.62
N GLU A 71 -9.00 -8.48 -21.98
CA GLU A 71 -7.70 -7.89 -22.34
C GLU A 71 -6.74 -7.92 -21.15
N THR A 72 -7.23 -7.56 -19.95
CA THR A 72 -6.46 -7.61 -18.71
C THR A 72 -6.05 -9.05 -18.35
N ILE A 73 -6.96 -10.02 -18.54
CA ILE A 73 -6.63 -11.44 -18.35
C ILE A 73 -5.53 -11.87 -19.32
N ARG A 74 -5.59 -11.44 -20.59
CA ARG A 74 -4.54 -11.75 -21.57
C ARG A 74 -3.18 -11.17 -21.18
N THR A 75 -3.16 -9.98 -20.56
CA THR A 75 -1.92 -9.43 -20.00
C THR A 75 -1.37 -10.34 -18.89
N ALA A 76 -2.20 -10.81 -17.97
CA ALA A 76 -1.77 -11.76 -16.93
C ALA A 76 -1.24 -13.09 -17.52
N LEU A 77 -1.92 -13.60 -18.55
CA LEU A 77 -1.49 -14.78 -19.30
C LEU A 77 -0.16 -14.59 -20.03
N ALA A 78 0.14 -13.37 -20.46
CA ALA A 78 1.40 -12.99 -21.11
C ALA A 78 2.54 -12.81 -20.10
N MET A 79 2.24 -12.37 -18.87
CA MET A 79 3.23 -12.31 -17.78
C MET A 79 3.65 -13.70 -17.30
N GLY A 80 2.74 -14.68 -17.35
CA GLY A 80 3.09 -16.06 -17.02
C GLY A 80 1.96 -16.91 -16.45
N ALA A 81 0.74 -16.38 -16.29
CA ALA A 81 -0.40 -17.20 -15.86
C ALA A 81 -0.70 -18.32 -16.87
N ASP A 82 -1.14 -19.47 -16.37
CA ASP A 82 -1.38 -20.67 -17.20
C ASP A 82 -2.76 -20.59 -17.87
N ARG A 83 -3.77 -20.13 -17.13
CA ARG A 83 -5.19 -20.13 -17.52
C ARG A 83 -5.89 -18.87 -17.05
N GLY A 84 -6.93 -18.48 -17.77
CA GLY A 84 -7.78 -17.34 -17.44
C GLY A 84 -9.22 -17.76 -17.17
N ILE A 85 -9.86 -17.15 -16.18
CA ILE A 85 -11.29 -17.22 -15.94
C ILE A 85 -11.85 -15.80 -16.00
N HIS A 86 -12.78 -15.58 -16.91
CA HIS A 86 -13.53 -14.35 -17.03
C HIS A 86 -14.93 -14.58 -16.45
N VAL A 87 -15.23 -13.86 -15.38
CA VAL A 87 -16.58 -13.84 -14.81
C VAL A 87 -17.34 -12.68 -15.42
N GLU A 88 -18.22 -13.01 -16.36
CA GLU A 88 -18.92 -12.01 -17.17
C GLU A 88 -20.03 -11.35 -16.35
N VAL A 89 -19.88 -10.05 -16.12
CA VAL A 89 -20.86 -9.18 -15.44
C VAL A 89 -20.98 -7.89 -16.25
N SER A 90 -22.18 -7.54 -16.68
CA SER A 90 -22.41 -6.40 -17.57
C SER A 90 -23.63 -5.58 -17.16
N GLY A 91 -23.74 -4.35 -17.68
CA GLY A 91 -24.84 -3.45 -17.39
C GLY A 91 -24.87 -3.00 -15.92
N LYS A 92 -26.08 -2.94 -15.35
CA LYS A 92 -26.31 -2.45 -13.98
C LYS A 92 -25.61 -3.29 -12.92
N ASP A 93 -25.49 -4.59 -13.15
CA ASP A 93 -24.82 -5.51 -12.21
C ASP A 93 -23.31 -5.23 -12.11
N TYR A 94 -22.72 -4.66 -13.16
CA TYR A 94 -21.31 -4.25 -13.14
C TYR A 94 -21.12 -2.95 -12.36
N GLU A 95 -22.03 -1.99 -12.48
CA GLU A 95 -21.98 -0.73 -11.72
C GLU A 95 -22.17 -0.98 -10.22
N ALA A 96 -22.97 -1.98 -9.86
CA ALA A 96 -23.18 -2.41 -8.48
C ALA A 96 -22.12 -3.41 -7.96
N LEU A 97 -21.12 -3.76 -8.78
CA LEU A 97 -20.13 -4.78 -8.43
C LEU A 97 -19.14 -4.25 -7.41
N GLY A 98 -19.36 -4.60 -6.13
CA GLY A 98 -18.48 -4.23 -5.02
C GLY A 98 -17.58 -5.35 -4.53
N PRO A 99 -16.75 -5.07 -3.51
CA PRO A 99 -15.86 -6.05 -2.88
C PRO A 99 -16.57 -7.30 -2.34
N LEU A 100 -17.81 -7.15 -1.86
CA LEU A 100 -18.61 -8.28 -1.35
C LEU A 100 -18.97 -9.28 -2.46
N GLN A 101 -19.41 -8.79 -3.61
CA GLN A 101 -19.78 -9.63 -4.74
C GLN A 101 -18.55 -10.33 -5.30
N VAL A 102 -17.46 -9.59 -5.48
CA VAL A 102 -16.19 -10.15 -5.98
C VAL A 102 -15.65 -11.20 -5.00
N SER A 103 -15.69 -10.97 -3.69
CA SER A 103 -15.21 -11.94 -2.71
C SER A 103 -16.05 -13.22 -2.68
N LYS A 104 -17.38 -13.14 -2.85
CA LYS A 104 -18.24 -14.33 -3.02
C LYS A 104 -17.88 -15.13 -4.27
N ILE A 105 -17.66 -14.46 -5.40
CA ILE A 105 -17.22 -15.08 -6.66
C ILE A 105 -15.86 -15.78 -6.48
N MET A 106 -14.89 -15.07 -5.90
CA MET A 106 -13.55 -15.61 -5.64
C MET A 106 -13.59 -16.81 -4.69
N ALA A 107 -14.43 -16.78 -3.66
CA ALA A 107 -14.61 -17.90 -2.74
C ALA A 107 -15.24 -19.12 -3.44
N ALA A 108 -16.27 -18.93 -4.28
CA ALA A 108 -16.88 -20.00 -5.05
C ALA A 108 -15.88 -20.63 -6.05
N LEU A 109 -15.10 -19.80 -6.73
CA LEU A 109 -14.07 -20.26 -7.67
C LEU A 109 -12.92 -20.97 -6.96
N ALA A 110 -12.48 -20.49 -5.79
CA ALA A 110 -11.44 -21.15 -5.01
C ALA A 110 -11.86 -22.57 -4.59
N LYS A 111 -13.14 -22.76 -4.23
CA LYS A 111 -13.70 -24.09 -3.93
C LYS A 111 -13.80 -24.96 -5.19
N LYS A 112 -14.32 -24.42 -6.29
CA LYS A 112 -14.50 -25.15 -7.57
C LYS A 112 -13.18 -25.62 -8.18
N GLU A 113 -12.14 -24.79 -8.11
CA GLU A 113 -10.82 -25.09 -8.67
C GLU A 113 -9.90 -25.80 -7.66
N GLU A 114 -10.36 -26.04 -6.44
CA GLU A 114 -9.59 -26.65 -5.33
C GLU A 114 -8.26 -25.93 -5.06
N ALA A 115 -8.29 -24.60 -5.09
CA ALA A 115 -7.09 -23.82 -4.86
C ALA A 115 -6.60 -23.92 -3.42
N LYS A 116 -5.29 -23.82 -3.24
CA LYS A 116 -4.67 -23.78 -1.91
C LYS A 116 -4.19 -22.39 -1.53
N MET A 117 -4.18 -21.45 -2.48
CA MET A 117 -3.80 -20.08 -2.22
C MET A 117 -4.56 -19.14 -3.15
N VAL A 118 -5.02 -18.02 -2.61
CA VAL A 118 -5.56 -16.92 -3.41
C VAL A 118 -4.66 -15.71 -3.19
N ILE A 119 -4.14 -15.13 -4.26
CA ILE A 119 -3.32 -13.91 -4.20
C ILE A 119 -4.11 -12.78 -4.87
N LEU A 120 -4.31 -11.68 -4.15
CA LEU A 120 -4.96 -10.49 -4.67
C LEU A 120 -4.02 -9.29 -4.54
N GLY A 121 -4.31 -8.19 -5.24
CA GLY A 121 -3.72 -6.91 -4.89
C GLY A 121 -4.26 -6.42 -3.54
N LYS A 122 -3.48 -5.60 -2.83
CA LYS A 122 -3.92 -4.89 -1.61
C LYS A 122 -5.23 -4.13 -1.82
N GLN A 123 -5.24 -3.21 -2.77
CA GLN A 123 -6.41 -2.42 -3.11
C GLN A 123 -6.51 -2.25 -4.63
N ALA A 124 -7.69 -1.84 -5.10
CA ALA A 124 -7.84 -1.36 -6.46
C ALA A 124 -7.83 0.16 -6.45
N ILE A 125 -7.08 0.77 -7.36
CA ILE A 125 -6.87 2.24 -7.42
C ILE A 125 -8.10 3.05 -7.83
N ASP A 126 -9.21 2.39 -8.17
CA ASP A 126 -10.47 3.03 -8.56
C ASP A 126 -11.43 3.14 -7.38
N ASP A 127 -11.66 2.05 -6.64
CA ASP A 127 -12.54 2.01 -5.47
C ASP A 127 -11.81 2.25 -4.14
N ASP A 128 -10.48 2.10 -4.12
CA ASP A 128 -9.58 2.20 -2.95
C ASP A 128 -10.10 1.50 -1.68
N CYS A 129 -10.90 0.44 -1.85
CA CYS A 129 -11.63 -0.16 -0.74
C CYS A 129 -10.75 -1.01 0.19
N ASN A 130 -9.71 -1.66 -0.35
CA ASN A 130 -8.83 -2.56 0.41
C ASN A 130 -9.61 -3.61 1.25
N GLN A 131 -10.61 -4.25 0.64
CA GLN A 131 -11.56 -5.14 1.33
C GLN A 131 -11.62 -6.55 0.73
N THR A 132 -11.54 -6.68 -0.61
CA THR A 132 -11.84 -7.91 -1.33
C THR A 132 -11.03 -9.12 -0.83
N GLY A 133 -9.75 -8.92 -0.52
CA GLY A 133 -8.89 -10.00 -0.02
C GLY A 133 -9.34 -10.51 1.36
N GLN A 134 -9.55 -9.60 2.30
CA GLN A 134 -9.98 -9.92 3.66
C GLN A 134 -11.38 -10.55 3.68
N MET A 135 -12.30 -10.04 2.86
CA MET A 135 -13.64 -10.61 2.73
C MET A 135 -13.61 -12.01 2.12
N THR A 136 -12.74 -12.26 1.13
CA THR A 136 -12.56 -13.60 0.54
C THR A 136 -12.03 -14.59 1.57
N ALA A 137 -11.06 -14.17 2.40
CA ALA A 137 -10.55 -14.98 3.49
C ALA A 137 -11.63 -15.34 4.51
N ALA A 138 -12.45 -14.35 4.91
CA ALA A 138 -13.55 -14.55 5.84
C ALA A 138 -14.63 -15.51 5.30
N LEU A 139 -14.98 -15.40 4.00
CA LEU A 139 -15.97 -16.29 3.37
C LEU A 139 -15.49 -17.74 3.20
N LEU A 140 -14.18 -17.93 3.07
CA LEU A 140 -13.55 -19.24 2.98
C LEU A 140 -13.16 -19.83 4.35
N ASP A 141 -13.22 -19.02 5.40
CA ASP A 141 -12.65 -19.32 6.73
C ASP A 141 -11.15 -19.68 6.63
N TRP A 142 -10.40 -18.91 5.84
CA TRP A 142 -8.97 -19.11 5.61
C TRP A 142 -8.14 -18.03 6.32
N PRO A 143 -6.94 -18.37 6.81
CA PRO A 143 -6.01 -17.36 7.31
C PRO A 143 -5.60 -16.40 6.19
N GLN A 144 -5.36 -15.15 6.59
CA GLN A 144 -5.00 -14.06 5.68
C GLN A 144 -3.61 -13.49 5.98
N GLY A 145 -2.87 -13.15 4.93
CA GLY A 145 -1.64 -12.37 4.99
C GLY A 145 -1.79 -11.10 4.16
N THR A 146 -2.25 -10.01 4.79
CA THR A 146 -2.46 -8.74 4.08
C THR A 146 -1.20 -7.89 4.05
N PHE A 147 -1.07 -7.06 3.01
CA PHE A 147 0.04 -6.11 2.83
C PHE A 147 1.41 -6.81 2.79
N ALA A 148 1.47 -7.94 2.11
CA ALA A 148 2.68 -8.75 2.02
C ALA A 148 3.77 -8.00 1.25
N SER A 149 4.94 -7.84 1.86
CA SER A 149 6.19 -7.37 1.24
C SER A 149 7.19 -8.51 0.99
N GLU A 150 7.03 -9.66 1.66
CA GLU A 150 7.78 -10.87 1.35
C GLU A 150 6.92 -12.11 1.63
N VAL A 151 6.97 -13.10 0.73
CA VAL A 151 6.23 -14.36 0.86
C VAL A 151 7.20 -15.53 0.67
N THR A 152 7.28 -16.39 1.69
CA THR A 152 8.04 -17.64 1.63
C THR A 152 7.13 -18.81 2.01
N VAL A 153 7.08 -19.83 1.16
CA VAL A 153 6.29 -21.03 1.42
C VAL A 153 7.19 -22.11 2.02
N GLU A 154 6.87 -22.54 3.24
CA GLU A 154 7.57 -23.54 4.04
C GLU A 154 6.65 -24.77 4.23
N GLY A 155 6.59 -25.65 3.22
CA GLY A 155 5.74 -26.84 3.27
C GLY A 155 4.25 -26.50 3.32
N GLU A 156 3.60 -26.80 4.46
CA GLU A 156 2.18 -26.51 4.70
C GLU A 156 1.91 -25.11 5.29
N LYS A 157 2.98 -24.35 5.57
CA LYS A 157 2.88 -23.00 6.13
C LYS A 157 3.44 -21.97 5.16
N VAL A 158 2.94 -20.75 5.26
CA VAL A 158 3.45 -19.59 4.55
C VAL A 158 3.92 -18.59 5.57
N LYS A 159 5.19 -18.18 5.45
CA LYS A 159 5.76 -17.06 6.18
C LYS A 159 5.52 -15.80 5.35
N VAL A 160 4.81 -14.83 5.91
CA VAL A 160 4.48 -13.57 5.26
C VAL A 160 5.06 -12.44 6.09
N VAL A 161 5.85 -11.58 5.46
CA VAL A 161 6.27 -10.30 6.03
C VAL A 161 5.30 -9.25 5.55
N ARG A 162 4.68 -8.53 6.49
CA ARG A 162 3.63 -7.55 6.26
C ARG A 162 4.16 -6.15 6.55
N GLU A 163 3.76 -5.19 5.74
CA GLU A 163 3.95 -3.78 6.01
C GLU A 163 2.83 -3.28 6.92
N ILE A 164 3.21 -2.78 8.10
CA ILE A 164 2.32 -2.16 9.09
C ILE A 164 2.77 -0.71 9.33
N ASP A 165 1.94 0.11 9.97
CA ASP A 165 2.24 1.53 10.16
C ASP A 165 3.56 1.79 10.90
N GLY A 166 3.94 0.88 11.81
CA GLY A 166 5.18 0.96 12.59
C GLY A 166 6.40 0.26 11.99
N GLY A 167 6.29 -0.33 10.79
CA GLY A 167 7.38 -1.07 10.15
C GLY A 167 6.93 -2.43 9.59
N LEU A 168 7.66 -3.50 9.93
CA LEU A 168 7.45 -4.84 9.39
C LEU A 168 6.99 -5.82 10.46
N GLU A 169 5.97 -6.63 10.14
CA GLU A 169 5.49 -7.72 10.97
C GLU A 169 5.65 -9.05 10.23
N THR A 170 6.24 -10.06 10.88
CA THR A 170 6.35 -11.39 10.28
C THR A 170 5.32 -12.34 10.91
N ILE A 171 4.44 -12.89 10.08
CA ILE A 171 3.45 -13.89 10.52
C ILE A 171 3.67 -15.23 9.81
N LYS A 172 3.23 -16.31 10.45
CA LYS A 172 3.18 -17.64 9.85
C LYS A 172 1.72 -18.11 9.80
N ILE A 173 1.26 -18.47 8.61
CA ILE A 173 -0.11 -18.90 8.37
C ILE A 173 -0.12 -20.30 7.74
N ASN A 174 -1.17 -21.08 8.01
CA ASN A 174 -1.33 -22.40 7.43
C ASN A 174 -1.96 -22.30 6.03
N LEU A 175 -1.62 -23.22 5.12
CA LEU A 175 -2.34 -23.40 3.86
C LEU A 175 -3.61 -24.23 4.10
N PRO A 176 -4.74 -23.90 3.46
CA PRO A 176 -4.91 -22.88 2.42
C PRO A 176 -5.02 -21.45 2.97
N ALA A 177 -4.55 -20.45 2.21
CA ALA A 177 -4.47 -19.06 2.69
C ALA A 177 -4.80 -18.02 1.61
N VAL A 178 -5.20 -16.81 2.05
CA VAL A 178 -5.40 -15.64 1.17
C VAL A 178 -4.32 -14.61 1.43
N LEU A 179 -3.66 -14.14 0.38
CA LEU A 179 -2.59 -13.14 0.46
C LEU A 179 -2.98 -11.88 -0.31
N THR A 180 -2.61 -10.71 0.21
CA THR A 180 -2.71 -9.46 -0.54
C THR A 180 -1.33 -8.82 -0.73
N ALA A 181 -0.98 -8.52 -1.98
CA ALA A 181 0.31 -7.99 -2.35
C ALA A 181 0.39 -6.47 -2.15
N ASP A 182 1.43 -6.01 -1.45
CA ASP A 182 1.81 -4.60 -1.37
C ASP A 182 2.77 -4.22 -2.50
N LEU A 183 2.99 -2.92 -2.72
CA LEU A 183 3.88 -2.40 -3.78
C LEU A 183 5.33 -2.88 -3.63
N ARG A 184 5.77 -3.18 -2.41
CA ARG A 184 7.15 -3.57 -2.10
C ARG A 184 7.45 -5.05 -2.33
N LEU A 185 6.43 -5.87 -2.61
CA LEU A 185 6.61 -7.33 -2.72
C LEU A 185 7.55 -7.73 -3.85
N ASN A 186 7.36 -7.13 -5.02
CA ASN A 186 8.17 -7.41 -6.19
C ASN A 186 8.03 -6.30 -7.25
N THR A 187 8.89 -6.37 -8.27
CA THR A 187 8.76 -5.60 -9.50
C THR A 187 8.16 -6.50 -10.58
N PRO A 188 6.96 -6.19 -11.11
CA PRO A 188 6.34 -6.97 -12.17
C PRO A 188 7.20 -7.00 -13.43
N ARG A 189 7.29 -8.17 -14.08
CA ARG A 189 8.01 -8.28 -15.36
C ARG A 189 7.20 -7.74 -16.52
N TYR A 190 7.89 -7.19 -17.52
CA TYR A 190 7.28 -6.83 -18.79
C TYR A 190 7.03 -8.09 -19.64
N ALA A 191 5.83 -8.20 -20.20
CA ALA A 191 5.51 -9.28 -21.12
C ALA A 191 6.22 -9.07 -22.47
N THR A 192 7.02 -10.05 -22.88
CA THR A 192 7.70 -10.02 -24.18
C THR A 192 6.73 -10.30 -25.33
N LEU A 193 7.01 -9.76 -26.53
CA LEU A 193 6.17 -9.97 -27.72
C LEU A 193 5.85 -11.46 -28.00
N PRO A 194 6.79 -12.42 -27.88
CA PRO A 194 6.47 -13.83 -28.05
C PRO A 194 5.44 -14.35 -27.03
N ASN A 195 5.52 -13.89 -25.78
CA ASN A 195 4.60 -14.30 -24.73
C ASN A 195 3.20 -13.71 -24.93
N ILE A 196 3.10 -12.48 -25.43
CA ILE A 196 1.82 -11.87 -25.81
C ILE A 196 1.15 -12.69 -26.93
N MET A 197 1.92 -13.17 -27.91
CA MET A 197 1.38 -14.02 -28.98
C MET A 197 0.96 -15.40 -28.48
N LYS A 198 1.69 -15.99 -27.52
CA LYS A 198 1.29 -17.24 -26.85
C LYS A 198 0.03 -17.04 -26.00
N ALA A 199 -0.11 -15.90 -25.32
CA ALA A 199 -1.25 -15.60 -24.48
C ALA A 199 -2.57 -15.55 -25.26
N LYS A 200 -2.55 -15.07 -26.51
CA LYS A 200 -3.73 -15.12 -27.41
C LYS A 200 -4.24 -16.53 -27.69
N LYS A 201 -3.37 -17.56 -27.61
CA LYS A 201 -3.73 -18.97 -27.83
C LYS A 201 -4.19 -19.67 -26.56
N LYS A 202 -3.90 -19.13 -25.38
CA LYS A 202 -4.30 -19.71 -24.10
C LYS A 202 -5.81 -19.56 -23.91
N LYS A 203 -6.44 -20.60 -23.36
CA LYS A 203 -7.90 -20.63 -23.18
C LYS A 203 -8.30 -19.71 -22.02
N ILE A 204 -9.36 -18.94 -22.24
CA ILE A 204 -10.07 -18.16 -21.21
C ILE A 204 -11.44 -18.82 -21.05
N ALA A 205 -11.75 -19.30 -19.85
CA ALA A 205 -13.07 -19.82 -19.53
C ALA A 205 -13.99 -18.66 -19.18
N ASN A 206 -15.14 -18.56 -19.84
CA ASN A 206 -16.20 -17.62 -19.48
C ASN A 206 -17.16 -18.31 -18.51
N VAL A 207 -17.44 -17.66 -17.39
CA VAL A 207 -18.34 -18.17 -16.34
C VAL A 207 -19.31 -17.05 -15.96
N LYS A 208 -20.57 -17.37 -15.70
CA LYS A 208 -21.52 -16.39 -15.17
C LYS A 208 -21.60 -16.50 -13.64
N PRO A 209 -21.88 -15.39 -12.93
CA PRO A 209 -22.12 -15.43 -11.48
C PRO A 209 -23.19 -16.42 -11.05
N GLY A 210 -24.25 -16.58 -11.87
CA GLY A 210 -25.32 -17.56 -11.64
C GLY A 210 -24.82 -19.02 -11.65
N ASP A 211 -23.83 -19.35 -12.48
CA ASP A 211 -23.24 -20.69 -12.55
C ASP A 211 -22.42 -21.02 -11.29
N LEU A 212 -22.04 -19.99 -10.52
CA LEU A 212 -21.32 -20.11 -9.26
C LEU A 212 -22.26 -20.07 -8.05
N GLY A 213 -23.57 -19.90 -8.26
CA GLY A 213 -24.55 -19.75 -7.19
C GLY A 213 -24.37 -18.46 -6.38
N VAL A 214 -23.82 -17.40 -6.98
CA VAL A 214 -23.53 -16.14 -6.29
C VAL A 214 -24.59 -15.10 -6.58
N ASP A 215 -25.21 -14.59 -5.51
CA ASP A 215 -26.07 -13.41 -5.56
C ASP A 215 -25.25 -12.11 -5.60
N LEU A 216 -25.53 -11.28 -6.61
CA LEU A 216 -24.89 -9.99 -6.86
C LEU A 216 -25.57 -8.80 -6.17
N THR A 217 -26.70 -9.02 -5.50
CA THR A 217 -27.46 -7.95 -4.84
C THR A 217 -26.56 -7.08 -3.95
N SER A 218 -26.47 -5.79 -4.27
CA SER A 218 -25.71 -4.81 -3.48
C SER A 218 -26.57 -4.25 -2.35
N ARG A 219 -25.94 -4.06 -1.19
CA ARG A 219 -26.52 -3.33 -0.04
C ARG A 219 -26.03 -1.88 0.05
N VAL A 220 -25.20 -1.47 -0.91
CA VAL A 220 -24.59 -0.14 -0.98
C VAL A 220 -25.01 0.50 -2.28
N GLU A 221 -25.49 1.74 -2.19
CA GLU A 221 -25.90 2.56 -3.31
C GLU A 221 -25.08 3.86 -3.29
N VAL A 222 -24.50 4.21 -4.43
CA VAL A 222 -23.75 5.45 -4.60
C VAL A 222 -24.71 6.53 -5.07
N LEU A 223 -25.02 7.48 -4.18
CA LEU A 223 -25.98 8.56 -4.49
C LEU A 223 -25.39 9.64 -5.38
N GLN A 224 -24.14 10.04 -5.14
CA GLN A 224 -23.48 11.14 -5.85
C GLN A 224 -21.96 11.03 -5.78
N GLN A 225 -21.28 11.39 -6.87
CA GLN A 225 -19.83 11.59 -6.90
C GLN A 225 -19.48 13.02 -7.31
N GLY A 226 -18.66 13.68 -6.50
CA GLY A 226 -18.21 15.05 -6.72
C GLY A 226 -16.69 15.16 -6.70
N ALA A 227 -16.16 16.20 -7.33
CA ALA A 227 -14.76 16.55 -7.13
C ALA A 227 -14.55 16.97 -5.65
N PRO A 228 -13.42 16.59 -5.03
CA PRO A 228 -13.16 16.99 -3.65
C PRO A 228 -13.07 18.52 -3.52
N GLU A 229 -13.72 19.05 -2.49
CA GLU A 229 -13.67 20.47 -2.16
C GLU A 229 -12.23 20.90 -1.82
N GLY A 230 -11.80 22.08 -2.29
CA GLY A 230 -10.47 22.63 -1.97
C GLY A 230 -9.33 22.25 -2.93
N THR A 231 -9.63 21.76 -4.14
CA THR A 231 -8.61 21.51 -5.19
C THR A 231 -8.02 22.79 -5.79
N GLU A 232 -8.60 23.96 -5.53
CA GLU A 232 -7.91 25.25 -5.62
C GLU A 232 -6.92 25.39 -4.46
N ARG A 233 -5.81 24.63 -4.53
CA ARG A 233 -4.63 24.98 -3.73
C ARG A 233 -4.24 26.39 -4.15
N ARG A 234 -4.21 27.34 -3.20
CA ARG A 234 -3.66 28.68 -3.44
C ARG A 234 -2.29 28.49 -4.09
N THR A 235 -2.12 29.04 -5.29
CA THR A 235 -0.87 28.95 -6.04
C THR A 235 0.27 29.38 -5.12
N GLY A 236 1.21 28.47 -4.86
CA GLY A 236 2.40 28.79 -4.09
C GLY A 236 3.21 29.88 -4.80
N GLY A 237 3.76 30.83 -4.03
CA GLY A 237 4.68 31.82 -4.57
C GLY A 237 6.02 31.17 -4.93
N TRP A 238 6.57 31.51 -6.09
CA TRP A 238 7.94 31.15 -6.45
C TRP A 238 8.91 32.07 -5.73
N THR A 239 9.88 31.53 -4.99
CA THR A 239 10.96 32.31 -4.38
C THR A 239 12.21 32.21 -5.23
N GLU A 240 12.81 33.35 -5.57
CA GLU A 240 14.12 33.42 -6.23
C GLU A 240 15.26 32.91 -5.31
N PRO A 241 16.39 32.44 -5.89
CA PRO A 241 17.47 31.86 -5.10
C PRO A 241 18.14 32.86 -4.16
N ARG A 242 17.93 32.63 -2.85
CA ARG A 242 18.80 32.79 -1.67
C ARG A 242 19.80 33.98 -1.55
N ASN A 243 19.57 35.13 -2.20
CA ASN A 243 20.26 36.38 -1.85
C ASN A 243 19.39 37.36 -1.04
N SER A 244 18.23 36.92 -0.57
CA SER A 244 17.38 37.68 0.34
C SER A 244 17.27 36.94 1.68
N PRO A 245 17.37 37.64 2.84
CA PRO A 245 17.08 37.02 4.13
C PRO A 245 15.65 36.45 4.11
N PRO A 246 15.36 35.37 4.84
CA PRO A 246 14.05 34.73 4.79
C PRO A 246 12.96 35.76 5.12
N GLY A 247 12.29 36.24 4.08
CA GLY A 247 11.01 36.94 4.18
C GLY A 247 10.02 36.02 4.89
N PRO A 248 8.96 36.57 5.49
CA PRO A 248 8.31 35.96 6.63
C PRO A 248 7.77 34.57 6.29
N LEU A 249 8.53 33.54 6.67
CA LEU A 249 7.97 32.39 7.38
C LEU A 249 7.45 32.93 8.72
N LYS A 250 6.49 33.87 8.67
CA LYS A 250 5.72 34.28 9.82
C LYS A 250 4.94 33.04 10.19
N CYS A 251 5.49 32.31 11.17
CA CYS A 251 4.80 31.46 12.12
C CYS A 251 3.31 31.34 11.78
N ALA A 252 2.98 30.47 10.82
CA ALA A 252 1.65 29.90 10.75
C ALA A 252 1.61 28.95 11.95
N VAL A 253 1.41 29.52 13.15
CA VAL A 253 1.07 28.74 14.33
C VAL A 253 -0.23 28.06 13.96
N PHE A 254 -0.13 26.78 13.62
CA PHE A 254 -1.26 25.89 13.42
C PHE A 254 -1.97 25.81 14.77
N CYS A 255 -2.89 26.74 15.01
CA CYS A 255 -3.68 26.79 16.22
C CYS A 255 -4.68 25.64 16.12
N TYR A 256 -4.29 24.47 16.61
CA TYR A 256 -5.19 23.35 16.86
C TYR A 256 -6.24 23.84 17.86
N HIS A 257 -7.41 24.24 17.37
CA HIS A 257 -8.57 24.46 18.22
C HIS A 257 -9.09 23.11 18.70
N PHE A 258 -8.62 22.72 19.89
CA PHE A 258 -9.19 21.63 20.67
C PHE A 258 -10.57 22.11 21.17
N PHE A 259 -11.64 21.74 20.45
CA PHE A 259 -13.01 22.08 20.81
C PHE A 259 -13.38 21.31 22.09
N ARG A 260 -13.24 21.95 23.24
CA ARG A 260 -13.78 21.47 24.52
C ARG A 260 -15.11 22.17 24.75
N SER A 261 -16.17 21.39 24.73
CA SER A 261 -17.57 21.79 24.92
C SER A 261 -17.78 22.48 26.28
N ALA A 262 -18.18 23.76 26.27
CA ALA A 262 -18.90 24.41 27.37
C ALA A 262 -19.71 25.61 26.82
N PRO A 263 -20.93 25.89 27.33
CA PRO A 263 -21.83 26.87 26.74
C PRO A 263 -21.58 28.28 27.29
N GLY A 264 -21.43 29.27 26.39
CA GLY A 264 -21.34 30.69 26.74
C GLY A 264 -21.51 31.58 25.49
N PRO A 265 -22.06 32.80 25.63
CA PRO A 265 -22.56 33.57 24.49
C PRO A 265 -21.45 34.21 23.67
N ARG A 266 -21.64 34.26 22.34
CA ARG A 266 -20.70 34.84 21.36
C ARG A 266 -20.64 36.37 21.50
N PRO A 267 -19.46 37.02 21.39
CA PRO A 267 -19.39 38.45 21.14
C PRO A 267 -19.44 38.78 19.63
N PRO A 268 -19.82 40.02 19.26
CA PRO A 268 -20.21 40.37 17.90
C PRO A 268 -19.01 40.61 16.96
N SER A 269 -19.30 40.47 15.67
CA SER A 269 -18.45 40.71 14.51
C SER A 269 -17.72 42.06 14.54
N CYS A 270 -16.40 42.06 14.39
CA CYS A 270 -15.62 43.28 14.18
C CYS A 270 -15.19 43.38 12.71
N SER A 271 -15.86 44.28 11.99
CA SER A 271 -15.53 44.75 10.65
C SER A 271 -14.23 45.55 10.61
N ARG A 272 -13.54 45.47 9.46
CA ARG A 272 -12.50 46.33 8.91
C ARG A 272 -12.17 47.62 9.70
N ALA A 273 -10.89 47.78 10.05
CA ALA A 273 -10.25 49.10 10.08
C ALA A 273 -8.75 48.97 9.73
N HIS A 274 -8.35 49.68 8.69
CA HIS A 274 -6.97 49.90 8.28
C HIS A 274 -6.34 51.01 9.14
N SER A 275 -5.03 50.86 9.32
CA SER A 275 -4.03 51.93 9.46
C SER A 275 -3.72 52.52 10.84
N SER A 276 -2.44 52.85 10.94
CA SER A 276 -1.73 53.67 11.91
C SER A 276 -1.11 52.97 13.11
N ARG A 277 0.22 53.04 13.11
CA ARG A 277 1.14 52.75 14.20
C ARG A 277 0.88 53.72 15.34
N SER A 278 0.79 53.21 16.56
CA SER A 278 1.13 53.98 17.75
C SER A 278 1.55 53.03 18.86
N ALA A 279 2.69 53.35 19.44
CA ALA A 279 3.36 52.58 20.47
C ALA A 279 2.53 52.60 21.77
N CYS A 280 2.40 51.45 22.40
CA CYS A 280 2.07 51.38 23.82
C CYS A 280 3.16 50.54 24.48
N GLY A 281 4.18 51.24 24.99
CA GLY A 281 5.17 50.67 25.89
C GLY A 281 4.60 50.68 27.31
N VAL A 282 4.63 49.53 27.97
CA VAL A 282 4.62 49.46 29.43
C VAL A 282 5.94 48.79 29.80
N GLY A 283 6.85 49.61 30.31
CA GLY A 283 8.20 49.22 30.70
C GLY A 283 8.20 48.42 31.99
N PHE A 284 8.97 47.33 32.00
CA PHE A 284 9.49 46.72 33.21
C PHE A 284 10.97 47.09 33.31
N ARG A 285 11.32 47.90 34.32
CA ARG A 285 12.71 48.19 34.68
C ARG A 285 13.27 47.04 35.51
N LEU A 286 14.43 46.51 35.13
CA LEU A 286 15.42 45.99 36.07
C LEU A 286 16.82 46.24 35.51
N ASN A 287 17.69 46.69 36.40
CA ASN A 287 18.94 47.38 36.16
C ASN A 287 19.98 46.58 35.38
N THR A 288 20.64 47.29 34.47
CA THR A 288 21.99 47.05 33.96
C THR A 288 23.05 47.06 35.06
N ALA A 289 23.87 46.01 35.13
CA ALA A 289 25.23 46.07 35.66
C ALA A 289 26.14 45.12 34.86
N LEU A 290 26.94 45.71 33.99
CA LEU A 290 28.29 45.33 33.53
C LEU A 290 28.47 45.59 32.02
N LYS A 291 28.99 46.79 31.77
CA LYS A 291 29.63 47.20 30.52
C LYS A 291 31.00 46.52 30.39
N ASN A 292 31.41 46.40 29.12
CA ASN A 292 32.79 46.32 28.62
C ASN A 292 33.54 44.99 28.79
N ASN A 293 33.66 44.26 27.68
CA ASN A 293 34.98 44.10 27.07
C ASN A 293 34.88 43.80 25.57
N ALA A 294 35.32 44.76 24.76
CA ALA A 294 35.70 44.52 23.38
C ALA A 294 37.18 44.14 23.37
N ARG A 295 37.56 43.05 22.71
CA ARG A 295 38.82 42.91 21.95
C ARG A 295 38.93 41.52 21.30
N GLN A 296 39.03 41.56 19.97
CA GLN A 296 39.98 40.82 19.12
C GLN A 296 40.17 39.32 19.41
N THR A 297 39.78 38.46 18.46
CA THR A 297 40.72 37.83 17.52
C THR A 297 39.94 36.96 16.52
N GLY A 298 40.37 36.97 15.26
CA GLY A 298 39.74 36.25 14.17
C GLY A 298 40.07 34.76 14.16
N GLY A 299 39.13 33.95 13.65
CA GLY A 299 39.32 32.53 13.38
C GLY A 299 38.26 32.03 12.39
N ARG A 300 38.70 31.39 11.31
CA ARG A 300 37.90 30.78 10.23
C ARG A 300 36.99 29.65 10.73
N PRO A 301 35.93 29.28 9.96
CA PRO A 301 34.88 28.40 10.44
C PRO A 301 35.32 26.93 10.48
N GLN A 302 35.13 26.28 11.63
CA GLN A 302 35.20 24.83 11.75
C GLN A 302 33.80 24.22 11.61
N THR A 303 33.69 23.32 10.64
CA THR A 303 32.62 22.36 10.43
C THR A 303 32.37 21.54 11.70
N CYS A 304 31.17 21.64 12.28
CA CYS A 304 30.72 20.74 13.34
C CYS A 304 29.79 19.67 12.74
N GLN A 305 30.34 18.48 12.57
CA GLN A 305 29.58 17.23 12.59
C GLN A 305 29.04 17.03 14.01
N ALA A 306 27.76 16.65 14.14
CA ALA A 306 27.15 16.32 15.42
C ALA A 306 26.86 14.81 15.47
N GLU A 307 27.69 14.07 16.21
CA GLU A 307 27.38 12.73 16.70
C GLU A 307 26.61 12.79 18.02
N SER A 308 25.57 11.95 18.08
CA SER A 308 24.93 11.26 19.21
C SER A 308 24.91 11.87 20.63
N SER A 309 23.71 11.93 21.20
CA SER A 309 23.52 11.62 22.64
C SER A 309 22.19 10.88 22.86
N ARG A 310 22.28 9.67 23.44
CA ARG A 310 21.16 8.87 23.98
C ARG A 310 20.85 9.36 25.41
N PRO A 311 19.58 9.31 25.87
CA PRO A 311 19.24 9.55 27.27
C PRO A 311 19.47 8.30 28.17
N PRO A 312 19.61 8.47 29.50
CA PRO A 312 20.20 7.49 30.41
C PRO A 312 19.21 6.47 31.00
N ASN A 313 19.77 5.31 31.39
CA ASN A 313 19.12 4.18 32.06
C ASN A 313 18.67 4.50 33.50
N LEU A 314 17.53 3.92 33.89
CA LEU A 314 17.11 3.71 35.28
C LEU A 314 17.58 2.32 35.74
N ILE A 315 18.21 2.29 36.91
CA ILE A 315 18.76 1.11 37.60
C ILE A 315 17.70 0.55 38.57
N LEU A 316 17.52 -0.77 38.57
CA LEU A 316 17.06 -1.53 39.74
C LEU A 316 17.85 -2.85 39.77
N ASP A 317 18.80 -2.93 40.71
CA ASP A 317 19.54 -4.13 41.08
C ASP A 317 18.71 -4.98 42.07
N ASN A 318 18.75 -6.31 41.89
CA ASN A 318 19.34 -7.27 42.84
C ASN A 318 18.73 -8.67 42.69
N HIS A 319 19.54 -9.65 42.29
CA HIS A 319 20.05 -10.70 43.19
C HIS A 319 20.64 -11.89 42.40
N THR A 320 21.97 -12.00 42.47
CA THR A 320 22.74 -13.24 42.72
C THR A 320 22.30 -14.56 42.07
N ALA A 321 23.11 -15.09 41.14
CA ALA A 321 23.98 -16.25 41.41
C ALA A 321 24.89 -16.58 40.21
N ARG A 322 26.18 -16.71 40.53
CA ARG A 322 27.29 -17.22 39.71
C ARG A 322 26.98 -18.61 39.15
N THR A 323 27.49 -18.94 37.95
CA THR A 323 28.69 -19.79 37.76
C THR A 323 29.01 -20.12 36.28
N ARG A 324 30.27 -19.83 35.89
CA ARG A 324 31.21 -20.63 35.06
C ARG A 324 30.91 -20.90 33.57
N ARG A 325 31.73 -20.29 32.70
CA ARG A 325 32.30 -20.93 31.48
C ARG A 325 33.32 -22.01 31.88
N PRO A 326 33.68 -22.93 30.97
CA PRO A 326 34.93 -22.69 30.23
C PRO A 326 34.88 -23.09 28.74
N ASP A 327 35.87 -22.56 28.03
CA ASP A 327 36.20 -22.72 26.61
C ASP A 327 36.76 -24.12 26.25
N ALA A 328 36.68 -24.50 24.96
CA ALA A 328 37.70 -25.27 24.19
C ALA A 328 37.13 -25.60 22.78
N LEU A 329 37.67 -25.04 21.69
CA LEU A 329 38.86 -25.45 20.91
C LEU A 329 38.62 -26.61 19.91
N ILE A 330 38.84 -26.27 18.63
CA ILE A 330 38.85 -27.08 17.40
C ILE A 330 40.08 -28.02 17.41
N PRO A 331 40.15 -29.09 16.59
CA PRO A 331 40.95 -28.96 15.36
C PRO A 331 40.44 -29.74 14.13
N ALA A 332 40.91 -29.28 12.97
CA ALA A 332 40.84 -29.93 11.66
C ALA A 332 41.95 -30.99 11.45
N ARG A 333 41.72 -31.93 10.51
CA ARG A 333 42.66 -32.69 9.63
C ARG A 333 41.75 -33.54 8.70
N GLY A 334 41.83 -33.52 7.35
CA GLY A 334 42.94 -33.92 6.46
C GLY A 334 42.99 -35.45 6.38
N THR A 335 42.97 -36.20 5.26
CA THR A 335 43.44 -35.99 3.87
C THR A 335 43.11 -37.25 3.02
N ARG A 336 42.92 -37.04 1.70
CA ARG A 336 43.48 -37.80 0.53
C ARG A 336 42.92 -39.16 0.03
N ASP A 337 43.05 -39.25 -1.31
CA ASP A 337 43.19 -40.39 -2.23
C ASP A 337 41.90 -41.13 -2.65
N SER A 338 41.68 -41.63 -3.88
CA SER A 338 42.22 -41.47 -5.25
C SER A 338 41.43 -42.46 -6.15
N GLN A 339 41.57 -42.34 -7.49
CA GLN A 339 41.29 -43.36 -8.55
C GLN A 339 39.90 -43.45 -9.22
N GLU A 340 39.93 -43.07 -10.51
CA GLU A 340 39.56 -43.83 -11.72
C GLU A 340 38.36 -44.80 -11.72
N GLY A 341 37.50 -44.59 -12.72
CA GLY A 341 36.41 -45.46 -13.17
C GLY A 341 35.55 -44.77 -14.22
#